data_AF-A0A143WZP7-F1
#
_entry.id   AF-A0A143WZP7-F1
#
_cell.length_a   1.000
_cell.length_b   1.000
_cell.length_c   1.000
_cell.angle_alpha   90.00
_cell.angle_beta   90.00
_cell.angle_gamma   90.00
#
_symmetry.space_group_name_H-M   'P 1'
#
loop_
_entity.id
_entity.type
_entity.pdbx_description
1 polymer ?
#
loop_
_entity_poly.entity_id
_entity_poly.type
_entity_poly.pdbx_seq_one_letter_code
_entity_poly.pdbx_strand_id
1 'polypeptide(L)'
;MYTLNNLIDKACNDLLFAGFSKKTIYGAYWYIWYRLVKKHGKDAIFEESMCHEYCKDYFEKDIFSMDFSNLIQVQKRYLRAFSILIQCSRNMPLKKLNRHYHRDFILDDRSQRLLDEYIQKCMEDGNSETTINNKKMRIRNFMIDIDFKNISKDSVVLYLKKRKAKQNLTTYAIDTRLIRRFLIFCYEKEELDKSILLSWPDKMPDIVNKEIPSAYSVEEISTLLKSAKVF
;
A
#
# COMPACT_ATOMS: atom_id res chain seq x y z
N MET A 1 -4.77 20.33 24.01
CA MET A 1 -6.10 19.72 24.21
C MET A 1 -6.97 20.09 23.02
N TYR A 2 -7.71 19.13 22.45
CA TYR A 2 -8.53 19.36 21.25
C TYR A 2 -10.01 19.20 21.59
N THR A 3 -10.88 20.01 21.01
CA THR A 3 -12.30 19.65 20.93
C THR A 3 -12.48 18.48 19.97
N LEU A 4 -13.55 17.71 20.12
CA LEU A 4 -13.85 16.58 19.24
C LEU A 4 -13.86 16.99 17.76
N ASN A 5 -14.51 18.11 17.42
CA ASN A 5 -14.56 18.58 16.04
C ASN A 5 -13.16 18.92 15.48
N ASN A 6 -12.37 19.69 16.23
CA ASN A 6 -11.02 20.08 15.80
C ASN A 6 -10.09 18.86 15.68
N LEU A 7 -10.24 17.87 16.56
CA LEU A 7 -9.46 16.64 16.50
C LEU A 7 -9.82 15.79 15.28
N ILE A 8 -11.11 15.71 14.93
CA ILE A 8 -11.57 15.00 13.74
C ILE A 8 -11.02 15.67 12.47
N ASP A 9 -11.09 16.99 12.37
CA ASP A 9 -10.54 17.73 11.24
C ASP A 9 -9.03 17.53 11.11
N LYS A 10 -8.31 17.58 12.24
CA LYS A 10 -6.88 17.24 12.29
C LYS A 10 -6.62 15.81 11.84
N ALA A 11 -7.34 14.83 12.35
CA ALA A 11 -7.16 13.41 12.00
C ALA A 11 -7.45 13.14 10.52
N CYS A 12 -8.45 13.81 9.94
CA CYS A 12 -8.72 13.77 8.50
C CYS A 12 -7.52 14.30 7.70
N ASN A 13 -6.95 15.44 8.09
CA ASN A 13 -5.77 16.01 7.44
C ASN A 13 -4.52 15.13 7.59
N ASP A 14 -4.30 14.58 8.78
CA ASP A 14 -3.19 13.66 9.05
C ASP A 14 -3.31 12.37 8.20
N LEU A 15 -4.53 11.84 8.03
CA LEU A 15 -4.78 10.70 7.14
C LEU A 15 -4.57 11.04 5.66
N LEU A 16 -4.99 12.23 5.21
CA LEU A 16 -4.71 12.69 3.84
C LEU A 16 -3.19 12.76 3.61
N PHE A 17 -2.44 13.34 4.55
CA PHE A 17 -0.98 13.39 4.49
C PHE A 17 -0.32 12.01 4.57
N ALA A 18 -0.95 11.06 5.27
CA ALA A 18 -0.54 9.66 5.31
C ALA A 18 -0.89 8.87 4.03
N GLY A 19 -1.54 9.48 3.04
CA GLY A 19 -1.81 8.89 1.72
C GLY A 19 -3.14 8.15 1.62
N PHE A 20 -4.10 8.41 2.51
CA PHE A 20 -5.46 7.91 2.40
C PHE A 20 -6.30 8.80 1.48
N SER A 21 -7.20 8.22 0.69
CA SER A 21 -8.17 9.00 -0.08
C SER A 21 -9.34 9.48 0.78
N LYS A 22 -9.94 10.61 0.38
CA LYS A 22 -11.17 11.15 1.00
C LYS A 22 -12.25 10.07 1.13
N LYS A 23 -12.48 9.27 0.09
CA LYS A 23 -13.47 8.18 0.11
C LYS A 23 -13.22 7.19 1.25
N THR A 24 -11.97 6.79 1.46
CA THR A 24 -11.60 5.89 2.56
C THR A 24 -11.74 6.58 3.92
N ILE A 25 -11.34 7.86 4.03
CA ILE A 25 -11.51 8.66 5.26
C ILE A 25 -12.98 8.70 5.67
N TYR A 26 -13.88 9.10 4.77
CA TYR A 26 -15.31 9.20 5.06
C TYR A 26 -15.97 7.83 5.28
N GLY A 27 -15.64 6.84 4.44
CA GLY A 27 -16.29 5.52 4.46
C GLY A 27 -15.83 4.59 5.58
N ALA A 28 -14.64 4.79 6.15
CA ALA A 28 -14.08 3.88 7.16
C ALA A 28 -13.82 4.52 8.53
N TYR A 29 -13.66 5.85 8.60
CA TYR A 29 -13.21 6.52 9.81
C TYR A 29 -14.18 7.61 10.28
N TRP A 30 -14.45 8.59 9.43
CA TRP A 30 -15.18 9.80 9.81
C TRP A 30 -16.55 9.50 10.44
N TYR A 31 -17.34 8.58 9.85
CA TYR A 31 -18.67 8.27 10.37
C TYR A 31 -18.63 7.65 11.79
N ILE A 32 -17.53 6.97 12.14
CA ILE A 32 -17.32 6.39 13.47
C ILE A 32 -16.97 7.51 14.45
N TRP A 33 -16.07 8.42 14.08
CA TRP A 33 -15.71 9.56 14.92
C TRP A 33 -16.89 10.51 15.13
N TYR A 34 -17.72 10.72 14.10
CA TYR A 34 -18.93 11.53 14.21
C TYR A 34 -19.95 10.96 15.21
N ARG A 35 -19.89 9.66 15.53
CA ARG A 35 -20.71 9.08 16.61
C ARG A 35 -20.28 9.55 17.99
N LEU A 36 -19.00 9.84 18.22
CA LEU A 36 -18.54 10.49 19.45
C LEU A 36 -19.06 11.92 19.55
N VAL A 37 -19.04 12.66 18.44
CA VAL A 37 -19.62 14.01 18.36
C VAL A 37 -21.12 13.97 18.70
N LYS A 38 -21.87 12.99 18.20
CA LYS A 38 -23.28 12.81 18.54
C LYS A 38 -23.52 12.50 20.02
N LYS A 39 -22.60 11.79 20.68
CA LYS A 39 -22.74 11.38 22.08
C LYS A 39 -22.32 12.48 23.06
N HIS A 40 -21.21 13.16 22.79
CA HIS A 40 -20.60 14.10 23.75
C HIS A 40 -20.74 15.58 23.33
N GLY A 41 -21.13 15.85 22.08
CA GLY A 41 -21.20 17.20 21.52
C GLY A 41 -19.92 17.59 20.76
N LYS A 42 -20.07 18.45 19.74
CA LYS A 42 -18.97 18.85 18.84
C LYS A 42 -17.84 19.62 19.55
N ASP A 43 -18.20 20.40 20.57
CA ASP A 43 -17.30 21.27 21.30
C ASP A 43 -16.75 20.61 22.58
N ALA A 44 -17.12 19.36 22.85
CA ALA A 44 -16.58 18.62 23.99
C ALA A 44 -15.07 18.39 23.82
N ILE A 45 -14.36 18.52 24.93
CA ILE A 45 -12.91 18.31 25.00
C ILE A 45 -12.67 16.81 24.87
N PHE A 46 -11.84 16.41 23.91
CA PHE A 46 -11.54 14.99 23.70
C PHE A 46 -10.74 14.41 24.86
N GLU A 47 -11.26 13.34 25.43
CA GLU A 47 -10.56 12.44 26.33
C GLU A 47 -10.56 11.03 25.74
N GLU A 48 -9.47 10.29 25.94
CA GLU A 48 -9.36 8.92 25.42
C GLU A 48 -10.43 7.99 25.99
N SER A 49 -10.81 8.20 27.26
CA SER A 49 -11.93 7.51 27.95
C SER A 49 -13.21 7.52 27.12
N MET A 50 -13.50 8.61 26.38
CA MET A 50 -14.70 8.71 25.53
C MET A 50 -14.78 7.59 24.48
N CYS A 51 -13.64 7.20 23.90
CA CYS A 51 -13.57 6.09 22.94
C CYS A 51 -13.85 4.74 23.62
N HIS A 52 -13.25 4.52 24.80
CA HIS A 52 -13.41 3.29 25.58
C HIS A 52 -14.85 3.13 26.05
N GLU A 53 -15.43 4.18 26.61
CA GLU A 53 -16.83 4.25 27.05
C GLU A 53 -17.79 4.03 25.89
N TYR A 54 -17.57 4.68 24.74
CA TYR A 54 -18.40 4.46 23.55
C TYR A 54 -18.38 2.98 23.13
N CYS A 55 -17.20 2.35 23.11
CA CYS A 55 -17.07 0.95 22.74
C CYS A 55 -17.74 0.01 23.74
N LYS A 56 -17.60 0.27 25.05
CA LYS A 56 -18.27 -0.49 26.10
C LYS A 56 -19.79 -0.41 25.95
N ASP A 57 -20.33 0.77 25.74
CA ASP A 57 -21.78 0.96 25.60
C ASP A 57 -22.31 0.33 24.30
N TYR A 58 -21.57 0.44 23.20
CA TYR A 58 -22.04 0.01 21.88
C TYR A 58 -21.88 -1.50 21.65
N PHE A 59 -20.84 -2.12 22.21
CA PHE A 59 -20.54 -3.55 22.02
C PHE A 59 -20.75 -4.40 23.28
N GLU A 60 -21.15 -3.78 24.38
CA GLU A 60 -21.28 -4.39 25.72
C GLU A 60 -19.98 -5.04 26.21
N LYS A 61 -18.84 -4.63 25.63
CA LYS A 61 -17.52 -5.22 25.85
C LYS A 61 -16.44 -4.17 25.65
N ASP A 62 -15.38 -4.28 26.43
CA ASP A 62 -14.18 -3.48 26.25
C ASP A 62 -13.33 -4.05 25.11
N ILE A 63 -13.56 -3.58 23.89
CA ILE A 63 -12.80 -4.06 22.72
C ILE A 63 -11.34 -3.60 22.72
N PHE A 64 -10.96 -2.64 23.57
CA PHE A 64 -9.57 -2.17 23.68
C PHE A 64 -8.72 -3.12 24.54
N SER A 65 -9.33 -3.85 25.47
CA SER A 65 -8.65 -4.83 26.31
C SER A 65 -8.63 -6.25 25.72
N MET A 66 -9.25 -6.46 24.56
CA MET A 66 -9.34 -7.76 23.90
C MET A 66 -8.19 -7.99 22.91
N ASP A 67 -7.78 -9.25 22.75
CA ASP A 67 -6.85 -9.63 21.68
C ASP A 67 -7.46 -9.36 20.30
N PHE A 68 -6.67 -8.77 19.40
CA PHE A 68 -7.12 -8.37 18.07
C PHE A 68 -7.68 -9.55 17.26
N SER A 69 -7.15 -10.78 17.43
CA SER A 69 -7.63 -11.97 16.72
C SER A 69 -9.08 -12.31 17.08
N ASN A 70 -9.47 -12.09 18.34
CA ASN A 70 -10.77 -12.42 18.91
C ASN A 70 -11.88 -11.41 18.54
N LEU A 71 -11.51 -10.27 17.96
CA LEU A 71 -12.47 -9.24 17.55
C LEU A 71 -13.15 -9.60 16.21
N ILE A 72 -14.46 -9.40 16.14
CA ILE A 72 -15.19 -9.47 14.86
C ILE A 72 -14.86 -8.26 13.97
N GLN A 73 -15.16 -8.35 12.67
CA GLN A 73 -14.72 -7.35 11.68
C GLN A 73 -15.20 -5.92 11.98
N VAL A 74 -16.43 -5.77 12.50
CA VAL A 74 -16.97 -4.45 12.89
C VAL A 74 -16.21 -3.88 14.09
N GLN A 75 -15.90 -4.69 15.11
CA GLN A 75 -15.12 -4.25 16.28
C GLN A 75 -13.70 -3.84 15.86
N LYS A 76 -13.05 -4.63 15.00
CA LYS A 76 -11.74 -4.29 14.41
C LYS A 76 -11.76 -2.94 13.70
N ARG A 77 -12.86 -2.59 13.03
CA ARG A 77 -13.02 -1.31 12.35
C ARG A 77 -13.11 -0.15 13.35
N TYR A 78 -13.93 -0.28 14.39
CA TYR A 78 -14.06 0.73 15.44
C TYR A 78 -12.75 0.92 16.21
N LEU A 79 -12.10 -0.17 16.60
CA LEU A 79 -10.81 -0.12 17.28
C LEU A 79 -9.79 0.65 16.45
N ARG A 80 -9.64 0.31 15.15
CA ARG A 80 -8.71 1.02 14.25
C ARG A 80 -9.06 2.51 14.12
N ALA A 81 -10.34 2.85 13.97
CA ALA A 81 -10.76 4.23 13.84
C ALA A 81 -10.45 5.03 15.09
N PHE A 82 -10.81 4.55 16.27
CA PHE A 82 -10.54 5.25 17.52
C PHE A 82 -9.05 5.27 17.88
N SER A 83 -8.30 4.21 17.58
CA SER A 83 -6.84 4.23 17.74
C SER A 83 -6.18 5.34 16.91
N ILE A 84 -6.63 5.58 15.68
CA ILE A 84 -6.12 6.70 14.86
C ILE A 84 -6.48 8.05 15.50
N LEU A 85 -7.70 8.20 16.01
CA LEU A 85 -8.13 9.44 16.66
C LEU A 85 -7.30 9.74 17.93
N ILE A 86 -7.06 8.71 18.77
CA ILE A 86 -6.19 8.78 19.95
C ILE A 86 -4.74 9.08 19.55
N GLN A 87 -4.23 8.45 18.49
CA GLN A 87 -2.89 8.71 17.99
C GLN A 87 -2.74 10.17 17.53
N CYS A 88 -3.75 10.70 16.84
CA CYS A 88 -3.78 12.09 16.38
C CYS A 88 -3.86 13.08 17.55
N SER A 89 -4.58 12.75 18.64
CA SER A 89 -4.70 13.61 19.83
C SER A 89 -3.38 13.72 20.59
N ARG A 90 -2.57 12.65 20.53
CA ARG A 90 -1.20 12.58 21.07
C ARG A 90 -0.14 13.15 20.12
N ASN A 91 -0.53 13.72 18.98
CA ASN A 91 0.37 14.22 17.94
C ASN A 91 1.39 13.19 17.44
N MET A 92 1.04 11.90 17.51
CA MET A 92 1.91 10.83 17.02
C MET A 92 1.76 10.70 15.49
N PRO A 93 2.86 10.58 14.74
CA PRO A 93 2.80 10.51 13.28
C PRO A 93 2.12 9.24 12.79
N LEU A 94 1.18 9.37 11.84
CA LEU A 94 0.54 8.23 11.20
C LEU A 94 1.49 7.54 10.22
N LYS A 95 1.42 6.20 10.17
CA LYS A 95 2.19 5.42 9.20
C LYS A 95 1.68 5.68 7.78
N LYS A 96 2.53 6.21 6.91
CA LYS A 96 2.20 6.44 5.50
C LYS A 96 1.79 5.13 4.82
N LEU A 97 0.57 5.09 4.30
CA LEU A 97 -0.01 3.92 3.64
C LEU A 97 0.25 3.99 2.14
N ASN A 98 1.41 3.47 1.73
CA ASN A 98 1.79 3.42 0.32
C ASN A 98 0.73 2.75 -0.58
N ARG A 99 -0.09 1.81 -0.07
CA ARG A 99 -1.07 1.07 -0.88
C ARG A 99 -2.22 1.94 -1.40
N HIS A 100 -2.75 2.86 -0.59
CA HIS A 100 -3.87 3.72 -1.00
C HIS A 100 -3.40 4.84 -1.92
N TYR A 101 -2.22 5.40 -1.63
CA TYR A 101 -1.54 6.33 -2.52
C TYR A 101 -1.44 5.74 -3.94
N HIS A 102 -0.86 4.54 -4.08
CA HIS A 102 -0.75 3.90 -5.39
C HIS A 102 -2.11 3.65 -6.05
N ARG A 103 -3.12 3.15 -5.33
CA ARG A 103 -4.42 2.84 -5.93
C ARG A 103 -5.14 4.08 -6.47
N ASP A 104 -5.13 5.16 -5.70
CA ASP A 104 -5.96 6.34 -5.97
C ASP A 104 -5.21 7.44 -6.74
N PHE A 105 -3.88 7.30 -6.92
CA PHE A 105 -3.08 8.24 -7.72
C PHE A 105 -3.46 8.19 -9.20
N ILE A 106 -3.68 9.35 -9.81
CA ILE A 106 -3.97 9.49 -11.23
C ILE A 106 -2.66 9.85 -11.94
N LEU A 107 -2.23 9.01 -12.89
CA LEU A 107 -1.10 9.34 -13.74
C LEU A 107 -1.49 10.53 -14.64
N ASP A 108 -0.51 11.38 -14.97
CA ASP A 108 -0.72 12.38 -16.01
C ASP A 108 -0.96 11.71 -17.39
N ASP A 109 -1.60 12.43 -18.31
CA ASP A 109 -2.04 11.88 -19.60
C ASP A 109 -0.90 11.24 -20.40
N ARG A 110 0.28 11.85 -20.37
CA ARG A 110 1.46 11.34 -21.06
C ARG A 110 1.92 10.02 -20.44
N SER A 111 2.05 9.98 -19.11
CA SER A 111 2.39 8.75 -18.38
C SER A 111 1.37 7.64 -18.60
N GLN A 112 0.08 7.96 -18.56
CA GLN A 112 -0.99 6.98 -18.77
C GLN A 112 -0.96 6.41 -20.20
N ARG A 113 -0.80 7.27 -21.21
CA ARG A 113 -0.65 6.87 -22.62
C ARG A 113 0.52 5.93 -22.82
N LEU A 114 1.71 6.28 -22.33
CA LEU A 114 2.91 5.44 -22.47
C LEU A 114 2.73 4.05 -21.83
N LEU A 115 2.08 4.00 -20.67
CA LEU A 115 1.75 2.74 -20.01
C LEU A 115 0.80 1.90 -20.86
N ASP A 116 -0.30 2.48 -21.35
CA ASP A 116 -1.29 1.74 -22.12
C ASP A 116 -0.72 1.26 -23.47
N GLU A 117 0.07 2.08 -24.17
CA GLU A 117 0.76 1.66 -25.41
C GLU A 117 1.75 0.51 -25.16
N TYR A 118 2.53 0.56 -24.07
CA TYR A 118 3.45 -0.53 -23.75
C TYR A 118 2.72 -1.83 -23.38
N ILE A 119 1.57 -1.72 -22.69
CA ILE A 119 0.74 -2.86 -22.36
C ILE A 119 0.13 -3.47 -23.62
N GLN A 120 -0.35 -2.65 -24.55
CA GLN A 120 -0.85 -3.10 -25.85
C GLN A 120 0.23 -3.87 -26.63
N LYS A 121 1.46 -3.33 -26.72
CA LYS A 121 2.61 -4.03 -27.30
C LYS A 121 2.85 -5.40 -26.63
N CYS A 122 2.81 -5.46 -25.29
CA CYS A 122 2.98 -6.73 -24.58
C CYS A 122 1.86 -7.75 -24.89
N MET A 123 0.63 -7.30 -25.14
CA MET A 123 -0.48 -8.16 -25.52
C MET A 123 -0.27 -8.72 -26.93
N GLU A 124 0.19 -7.89 -27.86
CA GLU A 124 0.58 -8.29 -29.22
C GLU A 124 1.74 -9.29 -29.22
N ASP A 125 2.68 -9.15 -28.27
CA ASP A 125 3.77 -10.10 -28.03
C ASP A 125 3.30 -11.43 -27.36
N GLY A 126 1.99 -11.66 -27.24
CA GLY A 126 1.41 -12.92 -26.77
C GLY A 126 1.45 -13.14 -25.25
N ASN A 127 1.54 -12.07 -24.44
CA ASN A 127 1.53 -12.22 -22.99
C ASN A 127 0.12 -12.53 -22.47
N SER A 128 0.02 -13.48 -21.52
CA SER A 128 -1.26 -13.78 -20.88
C SER A 128 -1.81 -12.60 -20.09
N GLU A 129 -3.14 -12.54 -19.94
CA GLU A 129 -3.84 -11.47 -19.21
C GLU A 129 -3.29 -11.27 -17.78
N THR A 130 -3.04 -12.37 -17.06
CA THR A 130 -2.42 -12.32 -15.72
C THR A 130 -1.04 -11.66 -15.75
N THR A 131 -0.23 -11.96 -16.77
CA THR A 131 1.10 -11.35 -16.95
C THR A 131 0.98 -9.87 -17.26
N ILE A 132 0.01 -9.49 -18.11
CA ILE A 132 -0.30 -8.11 -18.46
C ILE A 132 -0.70 -7.30 -17.22
N ASN A 133 -1.64 -7.81 -16.43
CA ASN A 133 -2.10 -7.14 -15.21
C ASN A 133 -0.94 -6.94 -14.21
N ASN A 134 -0.07 -7.95 -14.05
CA ASN A 134 1.12 -7.84 -13.21
C ASN A 134 2.12 -6.81 -13.73
N LYS A 135 2.39 -6.77 -15.05
CA LYS A 135 3.24 -5.75 -15.68
C LYS A 135 2.66 -4.36 -15.48
N LYS A 136 1.37 -4.16 -15.79
CA LYS A 136 0.67 -2.88 -15.67
C LYS A 136 0.77 -2.34 -14.25
N MET A 137 0.47 -3.17 -13.25
CA MET A 137 0.57 -2.78 -11.85
C MET A 137 2.00 -2.36 -11.45
N ARG A 138 3.01 -3.16 -11.79
CA ARG A 138 4.41 -2.91 -11.39
C ARG A 138 4.98 -1.65 -12.05
N ILE A 139 4.71 -1.44 -13.34
CA ILE A 139 5.16 -0.27 -14.07
C ILE A 139 4.45 0.98 -13.56
N ARG A 140 3.12 0.93 -13.39
CA ARG A 140 2.35 2.05 -12.83
C ARG A 140 2.88 2.46 -11.46
N ASN A 141 3.15 1.49 -10.58
CA ASN A 141 3.70 1.81 -9.26
C ASN A 141 5.11 2.40 -9.33
N PHE A 142 5.95 1.93 -10.26
CA PHE A 142 7.22 2.57 -10.54
C PHE A 142 7.04 4.04 -10.95
N MET A 143 6.13 4.33 -11.90
CA MET A 143 5.92 5.68 -12.40
C MET A 143 5.48 6.65 -11.29
N ILE A 144 4.64 6.16 -10.38
CA ILE A 144 4.17 6.90 -9.20
C ILE A 144 5.32 7.14 -8.20
N ASP A 145 6.07 6.09 -7.87
CA ASP A 145 7.12 6.15 -6.85
C ASP A 145 8.33 7.00 -7.25
N ILE A 146 8.62 7.14 -8.55
CA ILE A 146 9.75 7.92 -9.06
C ILE A 146 9.38 9.34 -9.50
N ASP A 147 8.08 9.68 -9.54
CA ASP A 147 7.55 10.86 -10.22
C ASP A 147 8.01 10.92 -11.68
N PHE A 148 7.49 9.99 -12.50
CA PHE A 148 7.97 9.77 -13.87
C PHE A 148 7.92 11.02 -14.75
N LYS A 149 6.96 11.92 -14.50
CA LYS A 149 6.84 13.20 -15.21
C LYS A 149 8.11 14.06 -15.06
N ASN A 150 8.73 14.03 -13.88
CA ASN A 150 9.91 14.82 -13.55
C ASN A 150 11.14 13.93 -13.31
N ILE A 151 11.22 12.78 -13.99
CA ILE A 151 12.29 11.81 -13.79
C ILE A 151 13.66 12.43 -14.08
N SER A 152 14.62 12.15 -13.21
CA SER A 152 16.01 12.61 -13.32
C SER A 152 16.98 11.49 -12.96
N LYS A 153 18.27 11.66 -13.26
CA LYS A 153 19.29 10.66 -12.88
C LYS A 153 19.32 10.43 -11.38
N ASP A 154 19.21 11.51 -10.60
CA ASP A 154 19.24 11.46 -9.14
C ASP A 154 18.02 10.71 -8.60
N SER A 155 16.82 10.94 -9.18
CA SER A 155 15.62 10.22 -8.76
C SER A 155 15.71 8.72 -9.07
N VAL A 156 16.32 8.33 -10.20
CA VAL A 156 16.60 6.93 -10.54
C VAL A 156 17.54 6.28 -9.52
N VAL A 157 18.67 6.92 -9.21
CA VAL A 157 19.64 6.39 -8.24
C VAL A 157 18.99 6.20 -6.88
N LEU A 158 18.23 7.20 -6.42
CA LEU A 158 17.52 7.14 -5.14
C LEU A 158 16.47 6.02 -5.13
N TYR A 159 15.69 5.89 -6.22
CA TYR A 159 14.67 4.85 -6.36
C TYR A 159 15.29 3.44 -6.26
N LEU A 160 16.36 3.17 -7.02
CA LEU A 160 17.04 1.88 -7.03
C LEU A 160 17.62 1.53 -5.67
N LYS A 161 18.28 2.49 -5.00
CA LYS A 161 18.82 2.31 -3.65
C LYS A 161 17.72 1.94 -2.65
N LYS A 162 16.58 2.64 -2.69
CA LYS A 162 15.42 2.39 -1.82
C LYS A 162 14.79 1.02 -2.08
N ARG A 163 14.72 0.59 -3.34
CA ARG A 163 14.18 -0.74 -3.71
C ARG A 163 15.09 -1.86 -3.25
N LYS A 164 16.39 -1.74 -3.51
CA LYS A 164 17.40 -2.74 -3.10
C LYS A 164 17.41 -2.97 -1.59
N ALA A 165 17.17 -1.94 -0.79
CA ALA A 165 17.09 -2.06 0.67
C ALA A 165 15.79 -2.71 1.20
N LYS A 166 14.72 -2.77 0.39
CA LYS A 166 13.39 -3.23 0.83
C LYS A 166 12.99 -4.61 0.28
N GLN A 167 13.64 -5.07 -0.78
CA GLN A 167 13.28 -6.27 -1.50
C GLN A 167 14.40 -7.30 -1.40
N ASN A 168 14.05 -8.59 -1.45
CA ASN A 168 15.05 -9.62 -1.67
C ASN A 168 15.66 -9.46 -3.09
N LEU A 169 16.83 -10.06 -3.30
CA LEU A 169 17.61 -9.92 -4.52
C LEU A 169 16.83 -10.39 -5.77
N THR A 170 16.08 -11.48 -5.65
CA THR A 170 15.28 -12.06 -6.74
C THR A 170 14.18 -11.09 -7.19
N THR A 171 13.37 -10.60 -6.25
CA THR A 171 12.30 -9.64 -6.54
C THR A 171 12.87 -8.36 -7.14
N TYR A 172 13.95 -7.83 -6.56
CA TYR A 172 14.63 -6.64 -7.07
C TYR A 172 15.12 -6.82 -8.51
N ALA A 173 15.77 -7.95 -8.83
CA ALA A 173 16.27 -8.24 -10.17
C ALA A 173 15.13 -8.36 -11.19
N ILE A 174 14.04 -9.06 -10.84
CA ILE A 174 12.87 -9.22 -11.71
C ILE A 174 12.20 -7.86 -11.95
N ASP A 175 11.95 -7.08 -10.90
CA ASP A 175 11.37 -5.73 -11.01
C ASP A 175 12.20 -4.84 -11.93
N THR A 176 13.52 -4.82 -11.70
CA THR A 176 14.41 -3.90 -12.40
C THR A 176 14.54 -4.25 -13.88
N ARG A 177 14.57 -5.55 -14.23
CA ARG A 177 14.54 -6.01 -15.63
C ARG A 177 13.23 -5.67 -16.33
N LEU A 178 12.11 -5.86 -15.63
CA LEU A 178 10.77 -5.53 -16.15
C LEU A 178 10.65 -4.03 -16.45
N ILE A 179 11.04 -3.17 -15.49
CA ILE A 179 11.00 -1.72 -15.66
C ILE A 179 11.98 -1.26 -16.75
N ARG A 180 13.17 -1.87 -16.85
CA ARG A 180 14.13 -1.54 -17.92
C ARG A 180 13.53 -1.70 -19.31
N ARG A 181 12.79 -2.79 -19.56
CA ARG A 181 12.12 -3.01 -20.86
C ARG A 181 11.11 -1.91 -21.19
N PHE A 182 10.38 -1.43 -20.19
CA PHE A 182 9.49 -0.27 -20.34
C PHE A 182 10.26 1.02 -20.62
N LEU A 183 11.38 1.26 -19.94
CA LEU A 183 12.23 2.43 -20.19
C LEU A 183 12.86 2.41 -21.59
N ILE A 184 13.26 1.24 -22.09
CA ILE A 184 13.72 1.06 -23.48
C ILE A 184 12.60 1.44 -24.44
N PHE A 185 11.39 0.94 -24.23
CA PHE A 185 10.22 1.32 -25.05
C PHE A 185 9.97 2.84 -25.05
N CYS A 186 10.04 3.49 -23.89
CA CYS A 186 9.87 4.95 -23.80
C CYS A 186 10.99 5.70 -24.55
N TYR A 187 12.23 5.20 -24.48
CA TYR A 187 13.36 5.76 -25.22
C TYR A 187 13.19 5.57 -26.74
N GLU A 188 12.76 4.39 -27.20
CA GLU A 188 12.45 4.12 -28.62
C GLU A 188 11.34 5.02 -29.18
N LYS A 189 10.45 5.49 -28.31
CA LYS A 189 9.38 6.45 -28.63
C LYS A 189 9.83 7.92 -28.52
N GLU A 190 11.10 8.18 -28.24
CA GLU A 190 11.67 9.52 -28.00
C GLU A 190 11.04 10.25 -26.78
N GLU A 191 10.43 9.47 -25.88
CA GLU A 191 9.71 9.93 -24.69
C GLU A 191 10.53 9.71 -23.42
N LEU A 192 11.81 9.35 -23.53
CA LEU A 192 12.72 9.23 -22.41
C LEU A 192 14.13 9.64 -22.82
N ASP A 193 14.76 10.48 -22.02
CA ASP A 193 16.15 10.87 -22.27
C ASP A 193 17.09 9.66 -22.10
N LYS A 194 18.03 9.49 -23.04
CA LYS A 194 19.00 8.38 -23.07
C LYS A 194 19.77 8.26 -21.76
N SER A 195 20.09 9.39 -21.13
CA SER A 195 20.88 9.44 -19.90
C SER A 195 20.14 8.87 -18.69
N ILE A 196 18.80 8.86 -18.71
CA ILE A 196 17.96 8.17 -17.73
C ILE A 196 18.07 6.65 -17.91
N LEU A 197 17.97 6.17 -19.16
CA LEU A 197 18.11 4.75 -19.49
C LEU A 197 19.51 4.20 -19.14
N LEU A 198 20.56 4.99 -19.37
CA LEU A 198 21.94 4.65 -19.01
C LEU A 198 22.19 4.63 -17.50
N SER A 199 21.39 5.37 -16.73
CA SER A 199 21.44 5.34 -15.26
C SER A 199 20.76 4.09 -14.68
N TRP A 200 20.01 3.36 -15.51
CA TRP A 200 19.37 2.10 -15.13
C TRP A 200 20.32 0.91 -15.35
N PRO A 201 20.43 -0.05 -14.40
CA PRO A 201 21.34 -1.18 -14.54
C PRO A 201 21.04 -2.03 -15.77
N ASP A 202 22.06 -2.28 -16.60
CA ASP A 202 21.94 -3.06 -17.82
C ASP A 202 22.02 -4.58 -17.57
N LYS A 203 22.92 -4.98 -16.66
CA LYS A 203 23.09 -6.36 -16.23
C LYS A 203 22.81 -6.45 -14.74
N MET A 204 21.92 -7.37 -14.37
CA MET A 204 21.71 -7.76 -12.98
C MET A 204 22.50 -9.03 -12.70
N PRO A 205 23.15 -9.14 -11.53
CA PRO A 205 23.86 -10.35 -11.16
C PRO A 205 22.94 -11.55 -11.27
N ASP A 206 23.46 -12.66 -11.79
CA ASP A 206 22.72 -13.90 -11.79
C ASP A 206 22.40 -14.31 -10.35
N ILE A 207 21.20 -14.82 -10.16
CA ILE A 207 20.75 -15.29 -8.86
C ILE A 207 21.40 -16.66 -8.66
N VAL A 208 22.64 -16.65 -8.16
CA VAL A 208 23.50 -17.85 -8.01
C VAL A 208 22.93 -18.82 -6.97
N ASN A 209 22.18 -18.31 -5.99
CA ASN A 209 21.53 -19.10 -4.94
C ASN A 209 20.01 -18.96 -5.05
N LYS A 210 19.40 -19.66 -6.02
CA LYS A 210 17.96 -19.89 -5.94
C LYS A 210 17.73 -20.82 -4.75
N GLU A 211 17.17 -20.30 -3.66
CA GLU A 211 16.67 -21.17 -2.58
C GLU A 211 15.77 -22.23 -3.20
N ILE A 212 16.11 -23.49 -2.98
CA ILE A 212 15.28 -24.61 -3.40
C ILE A 212 13.99 -24.49 -2.59
N PRO A 213 12.81 -24.40 -3.22
CA PRO A 213 11.55 -24.37 -2.48
C PRO A 213 11.49 -25.55 -1.52
N SER A 214 11.01 -25.32 -0.29
CA SER A 214 10.79 -26.44 0.64
C SER A 214 9.82 -27.42 -0.02
N ALA A 215 10.32 -28.61 -0.35
CA ALA A 215 9.48 -29.70 -0.80
C ALA A 215 9.02 -30.48 0.43
N TYR A 216 7.76 -30.90 0.42
CA TYR A 216 7.27 -31.78 1.47
C TYR A 216 8.06 -33.10 1.43
N SER A 217 8.49 -33.58 2.60
CA SER A 217 9.01 -34.93 2.75
C SER A 217 7.89 -35.96 2.53
N VAL A 218 8.26 -37.22 2.31
CA VAL A 218 7.29 -38.32 2.17
C VAL A 218 6.41 -38.44 3.42
N GLU A 219 6.98 -38.19 4.60
CA GLU A 219 6.31 -38.20 5.89
C GLU A 219 5.32 -37.03 6.04
N GLU A 220 5.69 -35.84 5.58
CA GLU A 220 4.81 -34.67 5.58
C GLU A 220 3.63 -34.86 4.62
N ILE A 221 3.87 -35.45 3.44
CA ILE A 221 2.81 -35.83 2.49
C ILE A 221 1.89 -36.89 3.11
N SER A 222 2.45 -37.90 3.78
CA SER A 222 1.65 -38.94 4.45
C SER A 222 0.76 -38.36 5.54
N THR A 223 1.27 -37.42 6.33
CA THR A 223 0.52 -36.70 7.36
C THR A 223 -0.61 -35.86 6.75
N LEU A 224 -0.33 -35.12 5.68
CA LEU A 224 -1.33 -34.36 4.93
C LEU A 224 -2.46 -35.27 4.42
N LEU A 225 -2.11 -36.40 3.78
CA LEU A 225 -3.09 -37.35 3.26
C LEU A 225 -3.95 -38.00 4.34
N LYS A 226 -3.39 -38.28 5.53
CA LYS A 226 -4.14 -38.77 6.68
C LYS A 226 -5.10 -37.72 7.21
N SER A 227 -4.66 -36.47 7.32
CA SER A 227 -5.48 -35.36 7.81
C SER A 227 -6.65 -35.02 6.86
N ALA A 228 -6.46 -35.17 5.55
CA ALA A 228 -7.48 -34.92 4.54
C ALA A 228 -8.60 -35.99 4.51
N LYS A 229 -8.35 -37.19 5.04
CA LYS A 229 -9.36 -38.27 5.12
C LYS A 229 -10.33 -38.14 6.29
N VAL A 230 -10.08 -37.21 7.22
CA VAL A 230 -10.91 -36.97 8.42
C VAL A 230 -11.97 -35.88 8.17
N PHE A 231 -12.07 -35.37 6.93
CA PHE A 231 -13.10 -34.42 6.49
C PHE A 231 -14.20 -35.10 5.67
#